data_AF-A0A1H3K1D7-F1
#
_entry.id   AF-A0A1H3K1D7-F1
#
_cell.length_a   1.000
_cell.length_b   1.000
_cell.length_c   1.000
_cell.angle_alpha   90.00
_cell.angle_beta   90.00
_cell.angle_gamma   90.00
#
_symmetry.space_group_name_H-M   'P 1'
#
loop_
_entity.id
_entity.type
_entity.pdbx_description
1 polymer ?
#
loop_
_entity_poly.entity_id
_entity_poly.type
_entity_poly.pdbx_seq_one_letter_code
_entity_poly.pdbx_strand_id
1 'polypeptide(L)'
;MDIISMVFSFLIGTAIGFVIAHSWNTHVAQQAIIKINNLFDRLWHQHTKLLQEMKQDMDNPDYKFQREFYILKKNQRFSLSLAKPCLAYFLDEHNGLQDQLKTLEAYGFVSNVTESSKNNFAKYQFSEKFVELLRNKEI
;
A
#
# COMPACT_ATOMS: atom_id res chain seq x y z
N MET A 1 -29.28 16.77 22.20
CA MET A 1 -29.08 16.11 20.89
C MET A 1 -27.65 16.38 20.48
N ASP A 2 -26.86 15.33 20.40
CA ASP A 2 -25.40 15.36 20.43
C ASP A 2 -24.77 15.78 19.11
N ILE A 3 -23.71 16.59 19.20
CA ILE A 3 -22.87 17.11 18.10
C ILE A 3 -21.96 15.99 17.50
N ILE A 4 -22.20 14.73 17.87
CA ILE A 4 -21.35 13.58 17.54
C ILE A 4 -21.60 13.06 16.10
N SER A 5 -22.55 13.63 15.37
CA SER A 5 -22.90 13.19 14.02
C SER A 5 -22.71 14.28 12.97
N MET A 6 -21.48 14.78 12.80
CA MET A 6 -21.05 15.32 11.50
C MET A 6 -19.53 15.40 11.44
N VAL A 7 -18.96 15.03 10.28
CA VAL A 7 -17.52 14.98 9.95
C VAL A 7 -16.83 13.62 10.19
N PHE A 8 -17.39 12.57 9.59
CA PHE A 8 -16.61 11.43 9.07
C PHE A 8 -16.29 11.66 7.58
N SER A 9 -15.55 12.73 7.30
CA SER A 9 -15.08 13.07 5.95
C SER A 9 -13.63 13.58 5.97
N PHE A 10 -12.76 12.93 6.75
CA PHE A 10 -11.32 13.16 6.67
C PHE A 10 -10.67 12.09 5.79
N LEU A 11 -10.91 12.19 4.49
CA LEU A 11 -10.11 11.52 3.48
C LEU A 11 -9.72 12.55 2.41
N ILE A 12 -8.41 12.67 2.22
CA ILE A 12 -7.71 13.18 1.02
C ILE A 12 -7.68 14.72 0.92
N GLY A 13 -6.72 15.35 1.60
CA GLY A 13 -6.50 16.80 1.42
C GLY A 13 -5.49 17.52 2.33
N THR A 14 -4.48 16.85 2.91
CA THR A 14 -3.47 17.53 3.78
C THR A 14 -2.04 17.21 3.38
N ALA A 15 -1.70 17.42 2.11
CA ALA A 15 -0.32 17.33 1.66
C ALA A 15 0.55 18.56 2.02
N ILE A 16 0.01 19.68 2.55
CA ILE A 16 0.81 20.91 2.80
C ILE A 16 0.36 21.70 4.05
N GLY A 17 0.26 21.07 5.24
CA GLY A 17 -0.29 21.77 6.43
C GLY A 17 0.24 21.41 7.82
N PHE A 18 1.23 20.51 7.98
CA PHE A 18 1.70 20.06 9.31
C PHE A 18 3.20 20.28 9.56
N VAL A 19 3.77 21.35 9.02
CA VAL A 19 5.01 21.93 9.58
C VAL A 19 4.70 22.79 10.83
N ILE A 20 3.42 23.00 11.19
CA ILE A 20 3.00 23.89 12.29
C ILE A 20 3.00 23.23 13.69
N ALA A 21 3.21 21.91 13.83
CA ALA A 21 3.15 21.24 15.15
C ALA A 21 4.53 20.90 15.77
N HIS A 22 5.59 21.63 15.44
CA HIS A 22 6.96 21.26 15.82
C HIS A 22 7.29 21.36 17.33
N SER A 23 6.32 21.58 18.23
CA SER A 23 6.57 21.76 19.68
C SER A 23 5.57 21.10 20.64
N TRP A 24 4.71 20.16 20.21
CA TRP A 24 3.91 19.38 21.18
C TRP A 24 3.98 17.88 20.94
N ASN A 25 4.92 17.28 21.67
CA ASN A 25 5.05 15.87 22.05
C ASN A 25 5.69 14.91 21.03
N THR A 26 7.01 15.05 20.84
CA THR A 26 7.89 14.09 20.16
C THR A 26 7.63 12.64 20.59
N HIS A 27 7.22 12.41 21.84
CA HIS A 27 6.83 11.09 22.36
C HIS A 27 5.62 10.48 21.65
N VAL A 28 4.58 11.27 21.31
CA VAL A 28 3.39 10.75 20.61
C VAL A 28 3.74 10.34 19.19
N ALA A 29 4.54 11.15 18.50
CA ALA A 29 5.05 10.82 17.17
C ALA A 29 5.92 9.55 17.20
N GLN A 30 6.84 9.44 18.16
CA GLN A 30 7.68 8.24 18.35
C GLN A 30 6.83 6.99 18.64
N GLN A 31 5.84 7.09 19.51
CA GLN A 31 4.94 5.97 19.80
C GLN A 31 4.12 5.54 18.57
N ALA A 32 3.69 6.48 17.74
CA ALA A 32 3.02 6.17 16.48
C ALA A 32 3.93 5.40 15.52
N ILE A 33 5.18 5.86 15.35
CA ILE A 33 6.19 5.19 14.51
C ILE A 33 6.46 3.76 15.01
N ILE A 34 6.67 3.59 16.33
CA ILE A 34 6.89 2.26 16.93
C ILE A 34 5.70 1.33 16.67
N LYS A 35 4.47 1.82 16.85
CA LYS A 35 3.24 1.04 16.58
C LYS A 35 3.15 0.60 15.12
N ILE A 36 3.51 1.49 14.20
CA ILE A 36 3.51 1.23 12.76
C ILE A 36 4.56 0.17 12.41
N ASN A 37 5.79 0.30 12.91
CA ASN A 37 6.85 -0.67 12.67
C ASN A 37 6.47 -2.04 13.22
N ASN A 38 5.97 -2.10 14.46
CA ASN A 38 5.50 -3.34 15.06
C ASN A 38 4.33 -3.98 14.28
N LEU A 39 3.42 -3.17 13.75
CA LEU A 39 2.34 -3.66 12.88
C LEU A 39 2.90 -4.21 11.58
N PHE A 40 3.79 -3.47 10.92
CA PHE A 40 4.43 -3.87 9.69
C PHE A 40 5.23 -5.16 9.87
N ASP A 41 5.96 -5.31 10.97
CA ASP A 41 6.68 -6.54 11.30
C ASP A 41 5.73 -7.72 11.46
N ARG A 42 4.59 -7.56 12.13
CA ARG A 42 3.58 -8.63 12.21
C ARG A 42 3.07 -9.03 10.82
N LEU A 43 2.73 -8.05 9.99
CA LEU A 43 2.28 -8.29 8.62
C LEU A 43 3.37 -8.95 7.77
N TRP A 44 4.63 -8.57 7.96
CA TRP A 44 5.79 -9.19 7.31
C TRP A 44 5.84 -10.69 7.59
N HIS A 45 5.65 -11.11 8.84
CA HIS A 45 5.64 -12.54 9.18
C HIS A 45 4.38 -13.26 8.66
N GLN A 46 3.23 -12.58 8.61
CA GLN A 46 1.97 -13.17 8.14
C GLN A 46 1.90 -13.30 6.61
N HIS A 47 2.53 -12.39 5.88
CA HIS A 47 2.43 -12.25 4.43
C HIS A 47 3.81 -12.21 3.77
N THR A 48 4.78 -12.97 4.31
CA THR A 48 6.21 -12.87 3.95
C THR A 48 6.44 -12.98 2.45
N LYS A 49 5.82 -13.96 1.80
CA LYS A 49 6.02 -14.20 0.36
C LYS A 49 5.66 -12.98 -0.49
N LEU A 50 4.48 -12.40 -0.25
CA LEU A 50 3.99 -11.24 -0.98
C LEU A 50 4.84 -10.00 -0.69
N LEU A 51 5.12 -9.75 0.59
CA LEU A 51 5.84 -8.55 1.00
C LEU A 51 7.32 -8.59 0.60
N GLN A 52 7.92 -9.77 0.51
CA GLN A 52 9.26 -9.97 -0.03
C GLN A 52 9.31 -9.66 -1.53
N GLU A 53 8.33 -10.14 -2.31
CA GLU A 53 8.22 -9.81 -3.73
C GLU A 53 8.03 -8.30 -3.96
N MET A 54 7.09 -7.69 -3.22
CA MET A 54 6.87 -6.23 -3.25
C MET A 54 8.13 -5.44 -2.87
N LYS A 55 8.90 -5.92 -1.88
CA LYS A 55 10.19 -5.31 -1.53
C LYS A 55 11.18 -5.39 -2.68
N GLN A 56 11.33 -6.57 -3.30
CA GLN A 56 12.23 -6.76 -4.43
C GLN A 56 11.87 -5.83 -5.60
N ASP A 57 10.58 -5.63 -5.84
CA ASP A 57 10.10 -4.68 -6.84
C ASP A 57 10.45 -3.22 -6.47
N MET A 58 10.35 -2.85 -5.19
CA MET A 58 10.68 -1.49 -4.72
C MET A 58 12.18 -1.19 -4.73
N ASP A 59 13.00 -2.24 -4.67
CA ASP A 59 14.47 -2.19 -4.78
C ASP A 59 14.93 -2.23 -6.25
N ASN A 60 14.05 -2.59 -7.20
CA ASN A 60 14.35 -2.56 -8.63
C ASN A 60 14.39 -1.11 -9.16
N PRO A 61 15.51 -0.67 -9.76
CA PRO A 61 15.64 0.69 -10.29
C PRO A 61 14.61 1.03 -11.38
N ASP A 62 14.15 0.04 -12.16
CA ASP A 62 13.15 0.24 -13.22
C ASP A 62 11.77 0.63 -12.66
N TYR A 63 11.51 0.26 -11.40
CA TYR A 63 10.23 0.50 -10.70
C TYR A 63 10.35 1.54 -9.59
N LYS A 64 11.45 2.29 -9.52
CA LYS A 64 11.72 3.27 -8.45
C LYS A 64 10.55 4.20 -8.12
N PHE A 65 9.84 4.66 -9.15
CA PHE A 65 8.69 5.58 -9.06
C PHE A 65 7.35 4.90 -9.34
N GLN A 66 7.34 3.59 -9.61
CA GLN A 66 6.11 2.85 -9.82
C GLN A 66 5.42 2.65 -8.46
N ARG A 67 4.15 3.03 -8.39
CA ARG A 67 3.29 2.84 -7.22
C ARG A 67 2.06 2.00 -7.49
N GLU A 68 1.76 1.81 -8.76
CA GLU A 68 0.56 1.10 -9.19
C GLU A 68 0.92 -0.31 -9.63
N PHE A 69 0.06 -1.25 -9.24
CA PHE A 69 0.19 -2.65 -9.61
C PHE A 69 -1.17 -3.29 -9.89
N TYR A 70 -1.13 -4.40 -10.61
CA TYR A 70 -2.32 -5.14 -11.01
C TYR A 70 -2.39 -6.51 -10.33
N ILE A 71 -3.60 -6.98 -10.09
CA ILE A 71 -3.85 -8.36 -9.66
C ILE A 71 -4.41 -9.16 -10.82
N LEU A 72 -3.69 -10.21 -11.19
CA LEU A 72 -3.96 -11.02 -12.38
C LEU A 72 -4.16 -12.49 -12.03
N LYS A 73 -4.85 -13.23 -12.91
CA LYS A 73 -4.75 -14.70 -12.96
C LYS A 73 -3.75 -15.09 -14.03
N LYS A 74 -2.99 -16.16 -13.83
CA LYS A 74 -1.92 -16.61 -14.74
C LYS A 74 -2.42 -16.89 -16.17
N ASN A 75 -3.67 -17.33 -16.30
CA ASN A 75 -4.31 -17.60 -17.60
C ASN A 75 -5.14 -16.42 -18.14
N GLN A 76 -5.15 -15.29 -17.44
CA GLN A 76 -5.85 -14.10 -17.90
C GLN A 76 -5.01 -13.43 -18.99
N ARG A 77 -5.61 -13.22 -20.18
CA ARG A 77 -4.96 -12.49 -21.26
C ARG A 77 -4.77 -11.03 -20.85
N PHE A 78 -3.64 -10.74 -20.22
CA PHE A 78 -3.19 -9.40 -19.92
C PHE A 78 -2.40 -8.90 -21.14
N SER A 79 -3.13 -8.28 -22.07
CA SER A 79 -2.56 -7.67 -23.26
C SER A 79 -1.86 -6.37 -22.86
N LEU A 80 -0.57 -6.48 -22.52
CA LEU A 80 0.35 -5.37 -22.29
C LEU A 80 0.62 -4.59 -23.58
N SER A 81 -0.35 -3.81 -24.04
CA SER A 81 -0.07 -2.60 -24.82
C SER A 81 0.08 -1.40 -23.86
N LEU A 82 0.64 -1.61 -22.67
CA LEU A 82 0.95 -0.52 -21.77
C LEU A 82 2.25 0.12 -22.26
N ALA A 83 2.21 1.44 -22.43
CA ALA A 83 3.36 2.23 -22.87
C ALA A 83 4.53 2.22 -21.85
N LYS A 84 4.34 1.62 -20.67
CA LYS A 84 5.32 1.53 -19.59
C LYS A 84 5.23 0.16 -18.90
N PRO A 85 6.36 -0.39 -18.42
CA PRO A 85 6.35 -1.60 -17.61
C PRO A 85 5.57 -1.36 -16.32
N CYS A 86 4.79 -2.35 -15.89
CA CYS A 86 3.93 -2.28 -14.73
C CYS A 86 4.16 -3.48 -13.80
N LEU A 87 3.96 -3.26 -12.51
CA LEU A 87 3.97 -4.32 -11.52
C LEU A 87 2.68 -5.13 -11.61
N ALA A 88 2.80 -6.45 -11.43
CA ALA A 88 1.66 -7.34 -11.40
C ALA A 88 1.92 -8.52 -10.45
N TYR A 89 0.92 -8.83 -9.62
CA TYR A 89 0.96 -9.98 -8.71
C TYR A 89 -0.13 -10.97 -9.11
N PHE A 90 0.19 -12.25 -9.09
CA PHE A 90 -0.70 -13.30 -9.58
C PHE A 90 -1.42 -14.03 -8.44
N LEU A 91 -2.73 -14.20 -8.59
CA LEU A 91 -3.58 -14.92 -7.62
C LEU A 91 -3.09 -16.36 -7.41
N ASP A 92 -2.52 -16.98 -8.44
CA ASP A 92 -2.04 -18.35 -8.42
C ASP A 92 -0.71 -18.51 -7.65
N GLU A 93 0.00 -17.42 -7.38
CA GLU A 93 1.32 -17.44 -6.73
C GLU A 93 1.25 -17.16 -5.23
N HIS A 94 0.15 -16.56 -4.77
CA HIS A 94 -0.04 -16.17 -3.37
C HIS A 94 -1.36 -16.70 -2.82
N ASN A 95 -1.26 -17.64 -1.88
CA ASN A 95 -2.43 -18.18 -1.20
C ASN A 95 -3.18 -17.06 -0.45
N GLY A 96 -4.43 -16.83 -0.85
CA GLY A 96 -5.27 -15.80 -0.23
C GLY A 96 -4.86 -14.37 -0.58
N LEU A 97 -4.19 -14.13 -1.73
CA LEU A 97 -3.73 -12.79 -2.15
C LEU A 97 -4.76 -11.68 -1.95
N GLN A 98 -6.03 -11.95 -2.30
CA GLN A 98 -7.11 -10.96 -2.12
C GLN A 98 -7.31 -10.56 -0.67
N ASP A 99 -7.27 -11.52 0.26
CA ASP A 99 -7.46 -11.24 1.69
C ASP A 99 -6.22 -10.60 2.31
N GLN A 100 -5.02 -10.95 1.82
CA GLN A 100 -3.79 -10.24 2.16
C GLN A 100 -3.86 -8.78 1.73
N LEU A 101 -4.31 -8.50 0.50
CA LEU A 101 -4.46 -7.12 0.00
C LEU A 101 -5.53 -6.34 0.73
N LYS A 102 -6.69 -6.95 1.06
CA LYS A 102 -7.71 -6.31 1.91
C LYS A 102 -7.14 -5.95 3.28
N THR A 103 -6.29 -6.82 3.85
CA THR A 103 -5.63 -6.55 5.13
C THR A 103 -4.68 -5.36 5.00
N LEU A 104 -3.85 -5.33 3.96
CA LEU A 104 -2.96 -4.21 3.67
C LEU A 104 -3.74 -2.91 3.41
N GLU A 105 -4.87 -2.99 2.72
CA GLU A 105 -5.77 -1.86 2.45
C GLU A 105 -6.41 -1.32 3.73
N ALA A 106 -6.91 -2.20 4.60
CA ALA A 106 -7.48 -1.83 5.89
C ALA A 106 -6.49 -1.09 6.80
N TYR A 107 -5.18 -1.36 6.66
CA TYR A 107 -4.12 -0.65 7.37
C TYR A 107 -3.53 0.55 6.61
N GLY A 108 -4.06 0.88 5.43
CA GLY A 108 -3.63 2.03 4.62
C GLY A 108 -2.27 1.87 3.93
N PHE A 109 -1.81 0.63 3.76
CA PHE A 109 -0.56 0.34 3.04
C PHE A 109 -0.76 0.31 1.52
N VAL A 110 -1.94 -0.11 1.08
CA VAL A 110 -2.37 -0.06 -0.32
C VAL A 110 -3.77 0.52 -0.43
N SER A 111 -4.15 0.98 -1.61
CA SER A 111 -5.50 1.45 -1.92
C SER A 111 -5.98 0.84 -3.22
N ASN A 112 -7.21 0.35 -3.26
CA ASN A 112 -7.83 -0.06 -4.52
C ASN A 112 -8.17 1.17 -5.37
N VAL A 113 -7.55 1.25 -6.55
CA VAL A 113 -7.71 2.35 -7.53
C VAL A 113 -8.27 1.82 -8.86
N THR A 114 -9.04 0.73 -8.80
CA THR A 114 -9.63 0.10 -9.98
C THR A 114 -10.61 1.06 -10.67
N GLU A 115 -10.29 1.43 -11.91
CA GLU A 115 -11.20 2.20 -12.77
C GLU A 115 -12.23 1.26 -13.41
N SER A 116 -13.46 1.27 -12.90
CA SER A 116 -14.57 0.45 -13.43
C SER A 116 -14.87 0.68 -14.92
N SER A 117 -14.38 1.76 -15.52
CA SER A 117 -14.69 2.16 -16.90
C SER A 117 -13.67 1.72 -17.94
N LYS A 118 -12.46 1.25 -17.56
CA LYS A 118 -11.37 1.02 -18.54
C LYS A 118 -10.70 -0.35 -18.47
N ASN A 119 -10.72 -1.04 -17.34
CA ASN A 119 -10.01 -2.31 -17.20
C ASN A 119 -10.77 -3.28 -16.29
N ASN A 120 -10.92 -4.53 -16.73
CA ASN A 120 -11.49 -5.61 -15.93
C ASN A 120 -10.50 -6.17 -14.89
N PHE A 121 -9.41 -5.46 -14.61
CA PHE A 121 -8.33 -5.91 -13.73
C PHE A 121 -8.32 -5.07 -12.46
N ALA A 122 -8.22 -5.73 -11.32
CA ALA A 122 -8.08 -5.03 -10.05
C ALA A 122 -6.73 -4.31 -10.02
N LYS A 123 -6.76 -3.01 -9.79
CA LYS A 123 -5.60 -2.13 -9.73
C LYS A 123 -5.48 -1.57 -8.33
N TYR A 124 -4.27 -1.60 -7.79
CA TYR A 124 -3.95 -1.07 -6.47
C TYR A 124 -2.79 -0.08 -6.56
N GLN A 125 -2.71 0.80 -5.57
CA GLN A 125 -1.63 1.76 -5.40
C GLN A 125 -1.00 1.60 -4.01
N PHE A 126 0.33 1.55 -3.95
CA PHE A 126 1.08 1.61 -2.70
C PHE A 126 1.02 3.02 -2.08
N SER A 127 0.94 3.12 -0.76
CA SER A 127 1.21 4.38 -0.06
C SER A 127 2.72 4.62 0.07
N GLU A 128 3.17 5.88 0.03
CA GLU A 128 4.61 6.19 0.13
C GLU A 128 5.22 5.66 1.45
N LYS A 129 4.48 5.77 2.54
CA LYS A 129 4.88 5.21 3.84
C LYS A 129 5.12 3.71 3.77
N PHE A 130 4.30 2.97 3.03
CA PHE A 130 4.49 1.54 2.85
C PHE A 130 5.75 1.22 2.04
N VAL A 131 5.99 2.00 0.98
CA VAL A 131 7.22 1.88 0.17
C VAL A 131 8.47 2.13 1.02
N GLU A 132 8.45 3.13 1.89
CA GLU A 132 9.55 3.39 2.84
C GLU A 132 9.77 2.21 3.79
N LEU A 133 8.70 1.62 4.33
CA LEU A 133 8.78 0.44 5.20
C LEU A 133 9.37 -0.77 4.45
N LEU A 134 8.96 -1.01 3.20
CA LEU A 134 9.51 -2.09 2.36
C LEU A 134 11.00 -1.89 2.08
N ARG A 135 11.43 -0.67 1.74
CA ARG A 135 12.84 -0.37 1.46
C ARG A 135 13.73 -0.52 2.68
N ASN A 136 13.24 -0.09 3.84
CA ASN A 136 13.99 -0.14 5.09
C ASN A 136 13.97 -1.51 5.78
N LYS A 137 13.18 -2.48 5.27
CA LYS A 137 13.14 -3.82 5.83
C LYS A 137 14.42 -4.58 5.49
N GLU A 138 15.09 -5.09 6.51
CA GLU A 138 16.20 -6.04 6.36
C GLU A 138 15.63 -7.45 6.12
N ILE A 139 16.22 -8.19 5.16
CA ILE A 139 15.84 -9.57 4.79
C ILE A 139 16.81 -10.56 5.43
#